data_AF-A0A9W4TBI8-F1
#
_entry.id   AF-A0A9W4TBI8-F1
#
_cell.length_a   1.000
_cell.length_b   1.000
_cell.length_c   1.000
_cell.angle_alpha   90.00
_cell.angle_beta   90.00
_cell.angle_gamma   90.00
#
_symmetry.space_group_name_H-M   'P 1'
#
loop_
_entity.id
_entity.type
_entity.pdbx_description
1 polymer ?
#
loop_
_entity_poly.entity_id
_entity_poly.type
_entity_poly.pdbx_seq_one_letter_code
_entity_poly.pdbx_strand_id
1 'polypeptide(L)'
;YTEEQLALVYHKGVYFYDYINSHDRFQETELPSIHEFYSTLKDEYHDLYLKTDVLSLADVWTEFRKMSIESYKLDPSHYVSAPSLFWDGMLKMSGVRIELFTDMVMHDFIEKAKRSGISM
;
A
#
# COMPACT_ATOMS: atom_id res chain seq x y z
N TYR A 1 13.83 -16.99 -2.68
CA TYR A 1 12.47 -17.49 -2.42
C TYR A 1 11.95 -18.10 -3.70
N THR A 2 11.46 -19.34 -3.65
CA THR A 2 10.81 -19.99 -4.80
C THR A 2 9.44 -19.37 -5.03
N GLU A 3 8.88 -19.49 -6.25
CA GLU A 3 7.53 -18.98 -6.56
C GLU A 3 6.46 -19.51 -5.59
N GLU A 4 6.64 -20.73 -5.09
CA GLU A 4 5.79 -21.36 -4.06
C GLU A 4 5.84 -20.64 -2.70
N GLN A 5 7.03 -20.18 -2.29
CA GLN A 5 7.19 -19.46 -1.03
C GLN A 5 6.60 -18.05 -1.10
N LEU A 6 6.64 -17.44 -2.29
CA LEU A 6 6.04 -16.14 -2.54
C LEU A 6 4.51 -16.25 -2.61
N ALA A 7 3.96 -17.27 -3.27
CA ALA A 7 2.52 -17.55 -3.29
C ALA A 7 1.92 -17.70 -1.88
N LEU A 8 2.69 -18.26 -0.94
CA LEU A 8 2.27 -18.43 0.46
C LEU A 8 2.07 -17.11 1.21
N VAL A 9 2.91 -16.11 0.94
CA VAL A 9 2.90 -14.81 1.64
C VAL A 9 1.77 -13.91 1.14
N TYR A 10 1.32 -14.09 -0.11
CA TYR A 10 0.36 -13.21 -0.76
C TYR A 10 -1.11 -13.64 -0.63
N HIS A 11 -1.43 -14.76 0.03
CA HIS A 11 -2.81 -15.11 0.32
C HIS A 11 -3.38 -14.27 1.47
N LYS A 12 -4.04 -13.17 1.11
CA LYS A 12 -4.98 -12.47 1.99
C LYS A 12 -6.19 -13.40 2.20
N GLY A 13 -6.15 -14.21 3.26
CA GLY A 13 -7.15 -15.27 3.49
C GLY A 13 -6.85 -16.24 4.63
N VAL A 14 -5.72 -16.11 5.32
CA VAL A 14 -5.33 -17.00 6.44
C VAL A 14 -5.82 -16.46 7.79
N TYR A 15 -7.03 -15.90 7.83
CA TYR A 15 -7.70 -15.61 9.11
C TYR A 15 -8.88 -16.55 9.23
N PHE A 16 -8.95 -17.29 10.32
CA PHE A 16 -9.82 -18.46 10.50
C PHE A 16 -11.27 -18.04 10.79
N TYR A 17 -11.95 -17.43 9.82
CA TYR A 17 -13.30 -16.90 10.01
C TYR A 17 -14.32 -17.99 10.40
N ASP A 18 -14.23 -19.18 9.79
CA ASP A 18 -15.12 -20.31 10.12
C ASP A 18 -14.85 -20.86 11.52
N TYR A 19 -13.60 -20.78 11.97
CA TYR A 19 -13.16 -21.26 13.27
C TYR A 19 -13.48 -20.29 14.41
N ILE A 20 -13.22 -18.99 14.20
CA ILE A 20 -13.49 -17.91 15.16
C ILE A 20 -14.98 -17.51 15.08
N ASN A 21 -15.85 -18.47 15.38
CA ASN A 21 -17.30 -18.33 15.31
C ASN A 21 -17.97 -18.08 16.68
N SER A 22 -17.21 -18.14 17.77
CA SER A 22 -17.72 -17.97 19.14
C SER A 22 -16.64 -17.41 20.07
N HIS A 23 -17.07 -16.72 21.13
CA HIS A 23 -16.17 -16.12 22.11
C HIS A 23 -15.37 -17.17 22.89
N ASP A 24 -15.88 -18.39 22.98
CA ASP A 24 -15.23 -19.50 23.69
C ASP A 24 -13.94 -19.96 22.98
N ARG A 25 -13.81 -19.73 21.66
CA ARG A 25 -12.62 -20.06 20.86
C ARG A 25 -11.39 -19.25 21.27
N PHE A 26 -11.58 -18.08 21.90
CA PHE A 26 -10.48 -17.27 22.43
C PHE A 26 -9.93 -17.78 23.77
N GLN A 27 -10.63 -18.73 24.42
CA GLN A 27 -10.19 -19.35 25.67
C GLN A 27 -9.39 -20.64 25.45
N GLU A 28 -9.21 -21.05 24.19
CA GLU A 28 -8.47 -22.25 23.84
C GLU A 28 -6.97 -22.04 24.01
N THR A 29 -6.29 -23.01 24.61
CA THR A 29 -4.86 -22.94 24.92
C THR A 29 -3.98 -23.57 23.84
N GLU A 30 -4.59 -24.19 22.84
CA GLU A 30 -3.91 -24.94 21.79
C GLU A 30 -4.38 -24.47 20.42
N LEU A 31 -3.47 -24.51 19.44
CA LEU A 31 -3.78 -24.16 18.07
C LEU A 31 -4.72 -25.21 17.46
N PRO A 32 -5.71 -24.80 16.65
CA PRO A 32 -6.52 -25.73 15.90
C PRO A 32 -5.68 -26.61 14.98
N SER A 33 -6.30 -27.69 14.49
CA SER A 33 -5.68 -28.49 13.44
C SER A 33 -5.55 -27.67 12.15
N ILE A 34 -4.51 -27.90 11.35
CA ILE A 34 -4.29 -27.18 10.09
C ILE A 34 -5.47 -27.27 9.10
N HIS A 35 -6.32 -28.29 9.23
CA HIS A 35 -7.51 -28.42 8.39
C HIS A 35 -8.60 -27.40 8.73
N GLU A 36 -8.68 -26.96 9.99
CA GLU A 36 -9.61 -25.91 10.45
C GLU A 36 -9.12 -24.51 10.08
N PHE A 37 -7.88 -24.39 9.58
CA PHE A 37 -7.30 -23.13 9.14
C PHE A 37 -7.86 -22.70 7.77
N TYR A 38 -8.41 -23.63 7.00
CA TYR A 38 -8.98 -23.36 5.70
C TYR A 38 -10.47 -23.06 5.87
N SER A 39 -10.87 -21.82 5.60
CA SER A 39 -12.29 -21.48 5.52
C SER A 39 -12.96 -22.28 4.39
N THR A 40 -14.16 -22.76 4.67
CA THR A 40 -15.06 -23.46 3.74
C THR A 40 -15.72 -22.51 2.76
N LEU A 41 -15.56 -21.18 2.92
CA LEU A 41 -15.97 -20.15 1.96
C LEU A 41 -15.12 -20.22 0.69
N LYS A 42 -15.28 -21.31 -0.07
CA LYS A 42 -15.01 -21.36 -1.51
C LYS A 42 -16.27 -20.86 -2.23
N ASP A 43 -16.63 -19.62 -1.95
CA ASP A 43 -17.78 -19.00 -2.61
C ASP A 43 -17.31 -18.42 -3.94
N GLU A 44 -17.91 -18.86 -5.05
CA GLU A 44 -17.59 -18.37 -6.40
C GLU A 44 -17.68 -16.84 -6.49
N TYR A 45 -18.56 -16.25 -5.68
CA TYR A 45 -18.67 -14.79 -5.53
C TYR A 45 -17.42 -14.17 -4.92
N HIS A 46 -16.85 -14.76 -3.87
CA HIS A 46 -15.63 -14.24 -3.24
C HIS A 46 -14.45 -14.22 -4.21
N ASP A 47 -14.25 -15.32 -4.94
CA ASP A 47 -13.19 -15.43 -5.96
C ASP A 47 -13.40 -14.42 -7.09
N LEU A 48 -14.66 -14.19 -7.50
CA LEU A 48 -15.00 -13.19 -8.50
C LEU A 48 -14.69 -11.77 -7.99
N TYR A 49 -15.11 -11.41 -6.77
CA TYR A 49 -14.80 -10.10 -6.17
C TYR A 49 -13.29 -9.86 -6.06
N LEU A 50 -12.55 -10.85 -5.58
CA LEU A 50 -11.10 -10.74 -5.44
C LEU A 50 -10.41 -10.55 -6.80
N LYS A 51 -10.85 -11.30 -7.82
CA LYS A 51 -10.36 -11.09 -9.20
C LYS A 51 -10.66 -9.68 -9.70
N THR A 52 -11.88 -9.17 -9.49
CA THR A 52 -12.24 -7.82 -9.91
C THR A 52 -11.42 -6.75 -9.21
N ASP A 53 -11.18 -6.88 -7.91
CA ASP A 53 -10.36 -5.94 -7.12
C ASP A 53 -8.91 -5.90 -7.64
N VAL A 54 -8.31 -7.08 -7.82
CA VAL A 54 -6.93 -7.20 -8.32
C VAL A 54 -6.80 -6.67 -9.75
N LEU A 55 -7.73 -7.01 -10.64
CA LEU A 55 -7.69 -6.55 -12.04
C LEU A 55 -7.89 -5.04 -12.14
N SER A 56 -8.85 -4.48 -11.38
CA SER A 56 -9.10 -3.03 -11.38
C SER A 56 -7.89 -2.26 -10.83
N LEU A 57 -7.25 -2.78 -9.77
CA LEU A 57 -6.03 -2.20 -9.24
C LEU A 57 -4.88 -2.29 -10.25
N ALA A 58 -4.73 -3.42 -10.93
CA ALA A 58 -3.70 -3.60 -11.96
C ALA A 58 -3.89 -2.64 -13.14
N ASP A 59 -5.13 -2.41 -13.58
CA ASP A 59 -5.46 -1.47 -14.66
C ASP A 59 -5.10 -0.04 -14.27
N VAL A 60 -5.57 0.42 -13.10
CA VAL A 60 -5.26 1.76 -12.57
C VAL A 60 -3.76 1.95 -12.38
N TRP A 61 -3.07 0.95 -11.83
CA TRP A 61 -1.63 1.02 -11.60
C TRP A 61 -0.83 1.06 -12.90
N THR A 62 -1.22 0.27 -13.89
CA THR A 62 -0.55 0.24 -15.20
C THR A 62 -0.66 1.59 -15.89
N GLU A 63 -1.83 2.22 -15.85
CA GLU A 63 -2.02 3.55 -16.44
C GLU A 63 -1.28 4.63 -15.65
N PHE A 64 -1.31 4.58 -14.32
CA PHE A 64 -0.55 5.48 -13.46
C PHE A 64 0.96 5.40 -13.74
N ARG A 65 1.50 4.19 -13.94
CA ARG A 65 2.92 3.97 -14.28
C ARG A 65 3.27 4.56 -15.63
N LYS A 66 2.46 4.33 -16.67
CA LYS A 66 2.66 4.92 -18.00
C LYS A 66 2.67 6.44 -17.93
N MET A 67 1.63 7.05 -17.34
CA MET A 67 1.51 8.49 -17.19
C MET A 67 2.69 9.09 -16.43
N SER A 68 3.15 8.45 -15.35
CA SER A 68 4.27 8.93 -14.53
C SER A 68 5.59 8.92 -15.31
N ILE A 69 5.85 7.84 -16.06
CA ILE A 69 7.03 7.73 -16.93
C ILE A 69 6.94 8.75 -18.06
N GLU A 70 5.76 8.98 -18.63
CA GLU A 70 5.59 9.97 -19.69
C GLU A 70 5.82 11.40 -19.21
N SER A 71 5.17 11.78 -18.11
CA SER A 71 5.12 13.15 -17.59
C SER A 71 6.40 13.54 -16.85
N TYR A 72 6.87 12.67 -15.95
CA TYR A 72 7.98 12.98 -15.04
C TYR A 72 9.30 12.28 -15.45
N LYS A 73 9.23 11.33 -16.39
CA LYS A 73 10.36 10.44 -16.72
C LYS A 73 10.86 9.69 -15.46
N LEU A 74 9.93 9.31 -14.58
CA LEU A 74 10.18 8.58 -13.34
C LEU A 74 9.24 7.38 -13.28
N ASP A 75 9.75 6.23 -12.84
CA ASP A 75 8.91 5.04 -12.62
C ASP A 75 8.41 5.01 -11.17
N PRO A 76 7.10 5.03 -10.93
CA PRO A 76 6.52 5.00 -9.58
C PRO A 76 6.89 3.74 -8.80
N SER A 77 7.30 2.65 -9.46
CA SER A 77 7.68 1.39 -8.81
C SER A 77 8.97 1.49 -7.99
N HIS A 78 9.76 2.55 -8.17
CA HIS A 78 10.97 2.81 -7.38
C HIS A 78 10.72 3.63 -6.10
N TYR A 79 9.46 3.96 -5.83
CA TYR A 79 9.07 4.83 -4.73
C TYR A 79 8.18 4.09 -3.74
N VAL A 80 8.34 4.40 -2.45
CA VAL A 80 7.51 3.83 -1.38
C VAL A 80 6.08 4.38 -1.40
N SER A 81 5.90 5.60 -1.91
CA SER A 81 4.60 6.28 -1.92
C SER A 81 4.52 7.37 -2.99
N ALA A 82 3.30 7.74 -3.36
CA ALA A 82 3.03 8.83 -4.30
C ALA A 82 3.67 10.18 -3.90
N PRO A 83 3.63 10.64 -2.62
CA PRO A 83 4.34 11.85 -2.21
C PRO A 83 5.84 11.83 -2.51
N SER A 84 6.52 10.68 -2.32
CA SER A 84 7.95 10.57 -2.61
C SER A 84 8.27 10.67 -4.11
N LEU A 85 7.42 10.08 -4.96
CA LEU A 85 7.50 10.23 -6.42
C LEU A 85 7.28 11.69 -6.84
N PHE A 86 6.22 12.32 -6.33
CA PHE A 86 5.87 13.68 -6.73
C PHE A 86 6.88 14.71 -6.22
N TRP A 87 7.52 14.46 -5.08
CA TRP A 87 8.62 15.29 -4.61
C TRP A 87 9.79 15.29 -5.60
N ASP A 88 10.25 14.11 -6.04
CA ASP A 88 11.33 14.02 -7.02
C ASP A 88 10.90 14.57 -8.39
N GLY A 89 9.65 14.29 -8.80
CA GLY A 89 9.04 14.88 -10.00
C GLY A 89 9.06 16.41 -9.96
N MET A 90 8.65 17.02 -8.85
CA MET A 90 8.67 18.48 -8.65
C MET A 90 10.09 19.04 -8.75
N LEU A 91 11.07 18.42 -8.09
CA LEU A 91 12.48 18.86 -8.14
C LEU A 91 13.03 18.77 -9.57
N LYS A 92 12.76 17.67 -10.26
CA LYS A 92 13.20 17.44 -11.64
C LYS A 92 12.57 18.42 -12.63
N MET A 93 11.29 18.72 -12.47
CA MET A 93 10.57 19.68 -13.33
C MET A 93 10.99 21.12 -13.09
N SER A 94 11.19 21.52 -11.83
CA SER A 94 11.57 22.88 -11.46
C SER A 94 13.07 23.17 -11.64
N GLY A 95 13.90 22.13 -11.61
CA GLY A 95 15.36 22.25 -11.60
C GLY A 95 15.92 22.84 -10.30
N VAL A 96 15.07 23.04 -9.28
CA VAL A 96 15.47 23.61 -7.99
C VAL A 96 16.29 22.58 -7.22
N ARG A 97 17.39 23.05 -6.62
CA ARG A 97 18.17 22.28 -5.65
C ARG A 97 17.80 22.78 -4.25
N ILE A 98 17.25 21.90 -3.43
CA ILE A 98 16.96 22.20 -2.03
C ILE A 98 18.21 21.97 -1.22
N GLU A 99 18.64 23.00 -0.49
CA GLU A 99 19.76 22.94 0.43
C GLU A 99 19.32 22.34 1.77
N LEU A 100 20.25 21.71 2.48
CA LEU A 100 20.02 21.24 3.83
C LEU A 100 19.93 22.45 4.78
N PHE A 101 19.08 22.36 5.80
CA PHE A 101 19.04 23.38 6.84
C PHE A 101 20.36 23.43 7.59
N THR A 102 20.97 24.62 7.59
CA THR A 102 22.26 24.87 8.25
C THR A 102 22.11 25.46 9.65
N ASP A 103 20.94 26.04 9.96
CA ASP A 103 20.68 26.71 11.22
C ASP A 103 19.19 26.76 11.57
N MET A 104 18.91 27.12 12.82
CA MET A 104 17.55 27.18 13.37
C MET A 104 16.69 28.30 12.77
N VAL A 105 17.28 29.37 12.23
CA VAL A 105 16.51 30.48 11.64
C VAL A 105 15.84 30.02 10.36
N MET A 106 16.55 29.23 9.53
CA MET A 106 15.96 28.62 8.33
C MET A 106 14.80 27.68 8.67
N HIS A 107 14.99 26.83 9.69
CA HIS A 107 13.95 25.93 10.18
C HIS A 107 12.71 26.71 10.65
N ASP A 108 12.89 27.70 11.51
CA ASP A 108 11.79 28.48 12.08
C ASP A 108 11.05 29.31 11.03
N PHE A 109 11.77 29.79 10.00
CA PHE A 109 11.18 30.46 8.86
C PHE A 109 10.24 29.53 8.09
N ILE A 110 10.70 28.31 7.77
CA ILE A 110 9.89 27.30 7.05
C ILE A 110 8.68 26.89 7.89
N GLU A 111 8.86 26.60 9.18
CA GLU A 111 7.76 26.18 10.04
C GLU A 111 6.67 27.24 10.18
N LYS A 112 7.05 28.53 10.30
CA LYS A 112 6.09 29.64 10.30
C LYS A 112 5.39 29.84 8.95
N ALA A 113 6.01 29.43 7.86
CA ALA A 113 5.47 29.57 6.52
C ALA A 113 4.47 28.45 6.17
N LYS A 114 4.46 27.32 6.88
CA LYS A 114 3.52 26.21 6.63
C LYS A 114 2.09 26.67 6.89
N ARG A 115 1.24 26.57 5.87
CA ARG A 115 -0.20 26.83 5.95
C ARG A 115 -0.97 25.61 5.45
N SER A 116 -2.08 25.31 6.12
CA SER A 116 -3.05 24.34 5.63
C SER A 116 -4.04 25.01 4.66
N GLY A 117 -4.90 24.20 4.03
CA GLY A 117 -6.02 24.71 3.24
C GLY A 117 -6.96 25.56 4.09
N ILE A 118 -7.52 26.61 3.49
CA ILE A 118 -8.59 27.40 4.10
C ILE A 118 -9.91 26.73 3.72
N SER A 119 -10.66 26.25 4.72
CA SER A 119 -12.05 25.81 4.52
C SER A 119 -12.96 26.96 4.95
N MET A 120 -13.83 27.41 4.05
CA MET A 120 -14.93 28.34 4.36
C MET A 120 -16.18 27.59 4.81
#